data_AF-A0A1H3RI46-F1
#
_entry.id   AF-A0A1H3RI46-F1
#
_cell.length_a   1.000
_cell.length_b   1.000
_cell.length_c   1.000
_cell.angle_alpha   90.00
_cell.angle_beta   90.00
_cell.angle_gamma   90.00
#
_symmetry.space_group_name_H-M   'P 1'
#
loop_
_entity.id
_entity.type
_entity.pdbx_description
1 polymer ?
#
loop_
_entity_poly.entity_id
_entity_poly.type
_entity_poly.pdbx_seq_one_letter_code
_entity_poly.pdbx_strand_id
1 'polypeptide(L)'
;MITLNHHDSWGPGSWNSADHRAVGRAALDAVADAGNRWIFPDLVDHGYEPWAGVRWVAVAGSPYPTHAVDITDTLDRAVASLAAHRTYLEALSDEPAEQHARSFLEEAAREHADRFGGRTCAAFELIGEA
;
A
#
# COMPACT_ATOMS: atom_id res chain seq x y z
N MET A 1 -0.13 9.84 -3.80
CA MET A 1 -0.19 9.27 -2.43
C MET A 1 -0.22 7.75 -2.54
N ILE A 2 0.28 7.02 -1.55
CA ILE A 2 0.18 5.54 -1.49
C ILE A 2 -0.60 5.18 -0.22
N THR A 3 -1.52 4.23 -0.33
CA THR A 3 -2.25 3.65 0.80
C THR A 3 -2.39 2.13 0.62
N LEU A 4 -3.08 1.45 1.54
CA LEU A 4 -3.28 0.00 1.54
C LEU A 4 -4.74 -0.38 1.21
N ASN A 5 -4.94 -1.64 0.84
CA ASN A 5 -6.24 -2.21 0.48
C ASN A 5 -7.39 -1.85 1.45
N HIS A 6 -8.34 -1.09 0.94
CA HIS A 6 -9.51 -0.58 1.67
C HIS A 6 -10.79 -1.41 1.42
N HIS A 7 -10.70 -2.41 0.53
CA HIS A 7 -11.79 -3.30 0.18
C HIS A 7 -12.06 -4.31 1.29
N ASP A 8 -13.23 -4.95 1.21
CA ASP A 8 -13.70 -5.90 2.21
C ASP A 8 -12.86 -7.18 2.29
N SER A 9 -12.14 -7.53 1.22
CA SER A 9 -11.29 -8.73 1.14
C SER A 9 -9.93 -8.43 0.49
N TRP A 10 -8.98 -9.33 0.71
CA TRP A 10 -7.70 -9.38 -0.02
C TRP A 10 -7.82 -10.13 -1.35
N GLY A 11 -8.99 -10.69 -1.65
CA GLY A 11 -9.23 -11.61 -2.75
C GLY A 11 -10.19 -12.72 -2.33
N PRO A 12 -10.47 -13.69 -3.21
CA PRO A 12 -11.38 -14.79 -2.92
C PRO A 12 -10.98 -15.55 -1.64
N GLY A 13 -11.89 -15.61 -0.68
CA GLY A 13 -11.71 -16.40 0.55
C GLY A 13 -10.88 -15.76 1.66
N SER A 14 -10.39 -14.52 1.50
CA SER A 14 -9.58 -13.84 2.52
C SER A 14 -10.20 -12.51 2.94
N TRP A 15 -10.87 -12.49 4.11
CA TRP A 15 -11.49 -11.28 4.66
C TRP A 15 -10.44 -10.29 5.15
N ASN A 16 -10.62 -9.02 4.85
CA ASN A 16 -9.69 -7.97 5.25
C ASN A 16 -9.90 -7.56 6.72
N SER A 17 -8.88 -7.01 7.35
CA SER A 17 -9.01 -6.50 8.72
C SER A 17 -9.83 -5.20 8.73
N ALA A 18 -10.49 -4.91 9.86
CA ALA A 18 -11.24 -3.66 10.00
C ALA A 18 -10.33 -2.44 9.90
N ASP A 19 -9.12 -2.52 10.47
CA ASP A 19 -8.14 -1.46 10.48
C ASP A 19 -7.73 -1.08 9.05
N HIS A 20 -7.48 -2.06 8.19
CA HIS A 20 -7.12 -1.80 6.80
C HIS A 20 -8.22 -1.06 6.04
N ARG A 21 -9.47 -1.50 6.22
CA ARG A 21 -10.63 -0.85 5.60
C ARG A 21 -10.80 0.59 6.10
N ALA A 22 -10.70 0.79 7.41
CA ALA A 22 -10.87 2.11 8.01
C ALA A 22 -9.76 3.08 7.58
N VAL A 23 -8.49 2.68 7.71
CA VAL A 23 -7.34 3.52 7.35
C VAL A 23 -7.31 3.77 5.84
N GLY A 24 -7.55 2.75 5.02
CA GLY A 24 -7.55 2.89 3.56
C GLY A 24 -8.63 3.85 3.05
N ARG A 25 -9.86 3.76 3.59
CA ARG A 25 -10.98 4.67 3.25
C ARG A 25 -10.69 6.09 3.74
N ALA A 26 -10.30 6.25 5.00
CA ALA A 26 -9.98 7.56 5.55
C ALA A 26 -8.81 8.24 4.80
N ALA A 27 -7.80 7.49 4.39
CA ALA A 27 -6.71 8.03 3.58
C ALA A 27 -7.19 8.51 2.20
N LEU A 28 -8.10 7.79 1.55
CA LEU A 28 -8.69 8.20 0.27
C LEU A 28 -9.51 9.49 0.43
N ASP A 29 -10.39 9.54 1.44
CA ASP A 29 -11.23 10.71 1.73
C ASP A 29 -10.37 11.94 2.09
N ALA A 30 -9.29 11.73 2.84
CA ALA A 30 -8.37 12.78 3.28
C ALA A 30 -7.69 13.54 2.13
N VAL A 31 -7.66 12.98 0.91
CA VAL A 31 -7.15 13.71 -0.26
C VAL A 31 -8.03 14.92 -0.60
N ALA A 32 -9.35 14.74 -0.63
CA ALA A 32 -10.28 15.83 -0.87
C ALA A 32 -10.34 16.79 0.32
N ASP A 33 -10.32 16.24 1.54
CA ASP A 33 -10.32 17.04 2.77
C ASP A 33 -9.10 17.95 2.85
N ALA A 34 -7.91 17.42 2.57
CA ALA A 34 -6.66 18.20 2.57
C ALA A 34 -6.69 19.35 1.55
N GLY A 35 -7.44 19.21 0.45
CA GLY A 35 -7.59 20.25 -0.58
C GLY A 35 -8.66 21.31 -0.28
N ASN A 36 -9.44 21.16 0.80
CA ASN A 36 -10.61 21.98 1.06
C ASN A 36 -10.51 22.78 2.36
N ARG A 37 -10.43 24.12 2.26
CA ARG A 37 -10.26 25.01 3.43
C ARG A 37 -11.41 24.95 4.44
N TRP A 38 -12.57 24.44 4.06
CA TRP A 38 -13.77 24.42 4.91
C TRP A 38 -13.92 23.12 5.70
N ILE A 39 -13.14 22.09 5.37
CA ILE A 39 -13.10 20.81 6.07
C ILE A 39 -11.91 20.89 7.04
N PHE A 40 -12.14 20.57 8.33
CA PHE A 40 -11.16 20.76 9.42
C PHE A 40 -10.51 22.17 9.41
N PRO A 41 -11.32 23.25 9.52
CA PRO A 41 -10.83 24.62 9.35
C PRO A 41 -9.79 25.05 10.39
N ASP A 42 -9.75 24.37 11.54
CA ASP A 42 -8.72 24.56 12.57
C ASP A 42 -7.32 24.25 12.05
N LEU A 43 -7.16 23.39 11.03
CA LEU A 43 -5.85 23.14 10.42
C LEU A 43 -5.24 24.41 9.79
N VAL A 44 -6.07 25.29 9.22
CA VAL A 44 -5.61 26.59 8.70
C VAL A 44 -5.11 27.48 9.84
N ASP A 45 -5.81 27.49 10.98
CA ASP A 45 -5.40 28.24 12.16
C ASP A 45 -4.05 27.73 12.72
N HIS A 46 -3.73 26.46 12.49
CA HIS A 46 -2.43 25.84 12.81
C HIS A 46 -1.37 26.01 11.70
N GLY A 47 -1.67 26.74 10.63
CA GLY A 47 -0.73 27.02 9.53
C GLY A 47 -0.67 25.96 8.43
N TYR A 48 -1.58 24.99 8.42
CA TYR A 48 -1.70 24.00 7.35
C TYR A 48 -2.69 24.49 6.29
N GLU A 49 -2.19 25.19 5.28
CA GLU A 49 -2.99 25.62 4.13
C GLU A 49 -3.44 24.42 3.28
N PRO A 50 -4.61 24.49 2.61
CA PRO A 50 -5.10 23.41 1.77
C PRO A 50 -4.10 22.99 0.69
N TRP A 51 -3.94 21.68 0.53
CA TRP A 51 -3.07 21.06 -0.46
C TRP A 51 -3.85 20.15 -1.42
N ALA A 52 -4.14 20.66 -2.61
CA ALA A 52 -4.79 19.91 -3.69
C ALA A 52 -3.80 19.27 -4.68
N GLY A 53 -2.56 19.00 -4.25
CA GLY A 53 -1.50 18.50 -5.15
C GLY A 53 -1.52 16.98 -5.40
N VAL A 54 -2.41 16.23 -4.74
CA VAL A 54 -2.51 14.78 -4.94
C VAL A 54 -3.31 14.48 -6.19
N ARG A 55 -2.62 14.12 -7.28
CA ARG A 55 -3.24 13.74 -8.55
C ARG A 55 -3.76 12.29 -8.58
N TRP A 56 -3.06 11.39 -7.88
CA TRP A 56 -3.34 9.96 -7.86
C TRP A 56 -3.09 9.37 -6.47
N VAL A 57 -3.90 8.39 -6.12
CA VAL A 57 -3.73 7.48 -4.99
C VAL A 57 -3.46 6.07 -5.53
N ALA A 58 -2.34 5.49 -5.13
CA ALA A 58 -1.99 4.11 -5.44
C ALA A 58 -2.29 3.22 -4.23
N VAL A 59 -3.22 2.28 -4.39
CA VAL A 59 -3.65 1.35 -3.33
C VAL A 59 -2.90 0.03 -3.48
N ALA A 60 -2.03 -0.27 -2.52
CA ALA A 60 -1.26 -1.51 -2.49
C ALA A 60 -2.12 -2.70 -2.05
N GLY A 61 -1.91 -3.87 -2.67
CA GLY A 61 -2.58 -5.12 -2.33
C GLY A 61 -4.10 -5.10 -2.55
N SER A 62 -4.59 -4.21 -3.42
CA SER A 62 -5.98 -4.24 -3.86
C SER A 62 -6.24 -5.52 -4.67
N PRO A 63 -7.41 -6.18 -4.51
CA PRO A 63 -7.84 -7.27 -5.40
C PRO A 63 -8.15 -6.80 -6.84
N TYR A 64 -8.11 -5.49 -7.11
CA TYR A 64 -8.40 -4.88 -8.41
C TYR A 64 -7.22 -4.06 -8.95
N PRO A 65 -5.99 -4.61 -9.03
CA PRO A 65 -4.83 -3.83 -9.44
C PRO A 65 -4.94 -3.43 -10.93
N THR A 66 -4.63 -2.17 -11.22
CA THR A 66 -4.70 -1.58 -12.57
C THR A 66 -3.33 -1.19 -13.12
N HIS A 67 -2.35 -0.92 -12.24
CA HIS A 67 -1.00 -0.50 -12.60
C HIS A 67 0.04 -1.30 -11.81
N ALA A 68 1.28 -1.31 -12.30
CA ALA A 68 2.40 -1.95 -11.60
C ALA A 68 3.70 -1.18 -11.83
N VAL A 69 4.62 -1.30 -10.87
CA VAL A 69 5.97 -0.74 -10.91
C VAL A 69 6.98 -1.89 -10.89
N ASP A 70 7.96 -1.83 -11.80
CA ASP A 70 9.08 -2.78 -11.82
C ASP A 70 9.94 -2.59 -10.58
N ILE A 71 10.19 -3.67 -9.83
CA ILE A 71 10.99 -3.64 -8.60
C ILE A 71 12.20 -4.56 -8.66
N THR A 72 12.55 -5.07 -9.84
CA THR A 72 13.64 -6.05 -10.05
C THR A 72 14.92 -5.62 -9.34
N ASP A 73 15.33 -4.37 -9.53
CA ASP A 73 16.59 -3.83 -9.00
C ASP A 73 16.50 -3.37 -7.53
N THR A 74 15.29 -3.38 -6.94
CA THR A 74 15.04 -2.87 -5.59
C THR A 74 14.53 -3.92 -4.61
N LEU A 75 14.29 -5.15 -5.06
CA LEU A 75 13.72 -6.20 -4.23
C LEU A 75 14.57 -6.49 -2.98
N ASP A 76 15.89 -6.56 -3.12
CA ASP A 76 16.79 -6.81 -1.98
C ASP A 76 16.71 -5.71 -0.91
N ARG A 77 16.46 -4.46 -1.32
CA ARG A 77 16.25 -3.34 -0.37
C ARG A 77 14.91 -3.47 0.36
N ALA A 78 13.87 -3.93 -0.32
CA ALA A 78 12.57 -4.22 0.29
C ALA A 78 12.69 -5.38 1.29
N VAL A 79 13.42 -6.44 0.95
CA VAL A 79 13.72 -7.56 1.86
C VAL A 79 14.43 -7.08 3.12
N ALA A 80 15.49 -6.27 2.97
CA ALA A 80 16.18 -5.70 4.12
C ALA A 80 15.25 -4.81 4.99
N SER A 81 14.36 -4.04 4.37
CA SER A 81 13.39 -3.21 5.07
C SER A 81 12.38 -4.05 5.85
N LEU A 82 11.82 -5.11 5.25
CA LEU A 82 10.86 -5.98 5.92
C LEU A 82 11.52 -6.80 7.04
N ALA A 83 12.73 -7.32 6.81
CA ALA A 83 13.49 -8.06 7.81
C ALA A 83 13.81 -7.23 9.07
N ALA A 84 13.84 -5.89 8.97
CA ALA A 84 14.00 -5.02 10.12
C ALA A 84 12.82 -5.10 11.12
N HIS A 85 11.65 -5.60 10.70
CA HIS A 85 10.51 -5.92 11.57
C HIS A 85 10.70 -7.27 12.28
N ARG A 86 11.91 -7.52 12.79
CA ARG A 86 12.35 -8.83 13.30
C ARG A 86 11.40 -9.42 14.35
N THR A 87 11.07 -8.65 15.39
CA THR A 87 10.17 -9.11 16.47
C THR A 87 8.79 -9.53 15.96
N TYR A 88 8.27 -8.84 14.94
CA TYR A 88 7.00 -9.20 14.33
C TYR A 88 7.11 -10.50 13.53
N LEU A 89 8.15 -10.63 12.69
CA LEU A 89 8.36 -11.81 11.85
C LEU A 89 8.66 -13.07 12.67
N GLU A 90 9.46 -12.96 13.74
CA GLU A 90 9.77 -14.05 14.68
C GLU A 90 8.54 -14.48 15.50
N ALA A 91 7.54 -13.60 15.67
CA ALA A 91 6.29 -13.97 16.34
C ALA A 91 5.33 -14.74 15.42
N LEU A 92 5.52 -14.68 14.10
CA LEU A 92 4.67 -15.32 13.10
C LEU A 92 5.20 -16.66 12.60
N SER A 93 6.51 -16.88 12.72
CA SER A 93 7.19 -18.06 12.19
C SER A 93 8.48 -18.32 12.96
N ASP A 94 8.88 -19.59 13.04
CA ASP A 94 10.19 -19.99 13.57
C ASP A 94 11.34 -19.76 12.56
N GLU A 95 11.02 -19.37 11.31
CA GLU A 95 12.03 -19.04 10.29
C GLU A 95 12.78 -17.75 10.64
N PRO A 96 14.09 -17.64 10.31
CA PRO A 96 14.82 -16.38 10.43
C PRO A 96 14.13 -15.23 9.69
N ALA A 97 14.04 -14.07 10.31
CA ALA A 97 13.31 -12.91 9.79
C ALA A 97 13.72 -12.52 8.37
N GLU A 98 15.02 -12.58 8.04
CA GLU A 98 15.55 -12.30 6.71
C GLU A 98 15.06 -13.30 5.65
N GLN A 99 14.93 -14.57 6.02
CA GLN A 99 14.43 -15.63 5.14
C GLN A 99 12.91 -15.50 4.95
N HIS A 100 12.16 -15.31 6.03
CA HIS A 100 10.71 -15.11 5.97
C HIS A 100 10.36 -13.87 5.13
N ALA A 101 11.06 -12.75 5.34
CA ALA A 101 10.88 -11.53 4.55
C ALA A 101 11.17 -11.74 3.05
N ARG A 102 12.24 -12.47 2.72
CA ARG A 102 12.60 -12.77 1.33
C ARG A 102 11.53 -13.61 0.65
N SER A 103 11.14 -14.73 1.26
CA SER A 103 10.14 -15.64 0.69
C SER A 103 8.83 -14.90 0.42
N PHE A 104 8.34 -14.14 1.41
CA PHE A 104 7.11 -13.38 1.30
C PHE A 104 7.16 -12.34 0.16
N LEU A 105 8.24 -11.54 0.07
CA LEU A 105 8.33 -10.50 -0.95
C LEU A 105 8.61 -11.05 -2.35
N GLU A 106 9.33 -12.17 -2.48
CA GLU A 106 9.52 -12.83 -3.77
C GLU A 106 8.21 -13.42 -4.32
N GLU A 107 7.37 -13.98 -3.45
CA GLU A 107 6.02 -14.43 -3.81
C GLU A 107 5.14 -13.25 -4.24
N ALA A 108 5.03 -12.22 -3.38
CA ALA A 108 4.22 -11.03 -3.67
C ALA A 108 4.67 -10.31 -4.95
N ALA A 109 5.98 -10.22 -5.20
CA ALA A 109 6.51 -9.57 -6.40
C ALA A 109 6.21 -10.34 -7.70
N ARG A 110 5.91 -11.64 -7.61
CA ARG A 110 5.59 -12.51 -8.75
C ARG A 110 4.10 -12.64 -9.01
N GLU A 111 3.25 -12.34 -8.03
CA GLU A 111 1.78 -12.50 -8.09
C GLU A 111 1.16 -11.90 -9.36
N HIS A 112 1.70 -10.80 -9.87
CA HIS A 112 1.21 -10.12 -11.07
C HIS A 112 2.23 -10.03 -12.21
N ALA A 113 3.35 -10.77 -12.13
CA ALA A 113 4.42 -10.71 -13.12
C ALA A 113 3.93 -11.09 -14.52
N ASP A 114 3.07 -12.10 -14.66
CA ASP A 114 2.52 -12.54 -15.95
C ASP A 114 1.72 -11.43 -16.65
N ARG A 115 1.04 -10.59 -15.87
CA ARG A 115 0.30 -9.41 -16.36
C ARG A 115 1.20 -8.20 -16.63
N PHE A 116 2.50 -8.32 -16.35
CA PHE A 116 3.51 -7.25 -16.45
C PHE A 116 4.76 -7.67 -17.25
N GLY A 117 4.61 -8.64 -18.15
CA GLY A 117 5.67 -9.09 -19.05
C GLY A 117 6.72 -9.98 -18.38
N GLY A 118 6.34 -10.72 -17.33
CA GLY A 118 7.19 -11.63 -16.58
C GLY A 118 8.15 -10.96 -15.59
N ARG A 119 8.05 -9.63 -15.41
CA ARG A 119 8.92 -8.87 -14.50
C ARG A 119 8.35 -8.85 -13.08
N THR A 120 9.23 -8.91 -12.08
CA THR A 120 8.83 -8.73 -10.69
C THR A 120 8.32 -7.31 -10.47
N CYS A 121 7.17 -7.19 -9.81
CA CYS A 121 6.50 -5.90 -9.71
C CYS A 121 5.75 -5.70 -8.39
N ALA A 122 5.58 -4.44 -8.02
CA ALA A 122 4.60 -4.03 -7.03
C ALA A 122 3.37 -3.51 -7.78
N ALA A 123 2.21 -4.15 -7.58
CA ALA A 123 0.97 -3.75 -8.23
C ALA A 123 0.12 -2.84 -7.34
N PHE A 124 -0.61 -1.94 -7.98
CA PHE A 124 -1.48 -0.97 -7.34
C PHE A 124 -2.80 -0.81 -8.11
N GLU A 125 -3.89 -0.63 -7.37
CA GLU A 125 -5.07 0.02 -7.93
C GLU A 125 -4.83 1.53 -7.90
N LEU A 126 -4.82 2.16 -9.07
CA LEU A 126 -4.64 3.60 -9.20
C LEU A 126 -6.00 4.30 -9.25
N ILE A 127 -6.26 5.15 -8.27
CA ILE A 127 -7.45 6.00 -8.16
C ILE A 127 -7.01 7.45 -8.38
N GLY A 128 -7.73 8.21 -9.18
CA GLY A 128 -7.48 9.64 -9.36
C GLY A 128 -8.75 10.36 -9.78
N GLU A 129 -8.64 11.66 -10.00
CA GLU A 129 -9.76 12.45 -10.48
C GLU A 129 -10.17 12.01 -11.89
N ALA A 130 -11.48 11.85 -12.09
CA ALA A 130 -12.10 11.84 -13.42
C ALA A 130 -12.20 13.27 -13.96
#